data_AF-A0A1N7LTN8-F1
#
_entry.id   AF-A0A1N7LTN8-F1
#
_cell.length_a   1.000
_cell.length_b   1.000
_cell.length_c   1.000
_cell.angle_alpha   90.00
_cell.angle_beta   90.00
_cell.angle_gamma   90.00
#
_symmetry.space_group_name_H-M   'P 1'
#
loop_
_entity.id
_entity.type
_entity.pdbx_description
1 polymer ?
#
loop_
_entity_poly.entity_id
_entity_poly.type
_entity_poly.pdbx_seq_one_letter_code
_entity_poly.pdbx_strand_id
1 'polypeptide(L)'
;MSESPYAEAQRLLSGAGTWHEFRASLTERALDLQLGAADLDDLRMQWLTRQASHLTDNELVRELKFWSDGGSYDQHLDGYKAINPGTLLDQAEQRGWFVRRLASGAVVNAPDGKPLMLKGLDVINPAPDGP
;
A
#
# COMPACT_ATOMS: atom_id res chain seq x y z
N MET A 1 -22.54 -22.84 -8.87
CA MET A 1 -22.31 -21.87 -7.77
C MET A 1 -21.68 -20.67 -8.44
N SER A 2 -22.34 -19.52 -8.43
CA SER A 2 -21.75 -18.28 -8.95
C SER A 2 -20.61 -17.87 -8.03
N GLU A 3 -19.48 -17.46 -8.60
CA GLU A 3 -18.34 -16.96 -7.82
C GLU A 3 -18.73 -15.66 -7.10
N SER A 4 -18.17 -15.41 -5.91
CA SER A 4 -18.39 -14.15 -5.19
C SER A 4 -17.81 -12.98 -5.99
N PRO A 5 -18.47 -11.80 -6.08
CA PRO A 5 -17.96 -10.61 -6.75
C PRO A 5 -16.55 -10.21 -6.30
N TYR A 6 -16.25 -10.40 -5.01
CA TYR A 6 -14.94 -10.13 -4.44
C TYR A 6 -13.86 -11.10 -4.94
N ALA A 7 -14.17 -12.39 -5.04
CA ALA A 7 -13.23 -13.37 -5.58
C ALA A 7 -12.94 -13.13 -7.07
N GLU A 8 -13.94 -12.68 -7.83
CA GLU A 8 -13.73 -12.26 -9.22
C GLU A 8 -12.83 -11.02 -9.30
N ALA A 9 -13.08 -10.02 -8.45
CA ALA A 9 -12.24 -8.84 -8.35
C ALA A 9 -10.78 -9.18 -8.00
N GLN A 10 -10.52 -10.11 -7.09
CA GLN A 10 -9.15 -10.57 -6.77
C GLN A 10 -8.45 -11.20 -7.99
N ARG A 11 -9.18 -11.96 -8.82
CA ARG A 11 -8.61 -12.53 -10.06
C ARG A 11 -8.26 -11.43 -11.06
N LEU A 12 -9.12 -10.44 -11.21
CA LEU A 12 -8.86 -9.27 -12.07
C LEU A 12 -7.66 -8.47 -11.57
N LEU A 13 -7.55 -8.26 -10.26
CA LEU A 13 -6.43 -7.56 -9.63
C LEU A 13 -5.10 -8.25 -9.92
N SER A 14 -5.07 -9.58 -9.88
CA SER A 14 -3.89 -10.38 -10.18
C SER A 14 -3.43 -10.25 -11.64
N GLY A 15 -4.38 -10.11 -12.57
CA GLY A 15 -4.09 -9.96 -14.00
C GLY A 15 -3.80 -8.54 -14.47
N ALA A 16 -4.20 -7.52 -13.71
CA ALA A 16 -4.02 -6.12 -14.09
C ALA A 16 -2.55 -5.68 -14.04
N GLY A 17 -2.13 -4.89 -15.05
CA GLY A 17 -0.82 -4.25 -15.11
C GLY A 17 -0.79 -2.91 -14.39
N THR A 18 -1.94 -2.23 -14.31
CA THR A 18 -2.10 -0.97 -13.57
C THR A 18 -3.37 -0.92 -12.73
N TRP A 19 -3.40 -0.06 -11.71
CA TRP A 19 -4.63 0.19 -10.92
C TRP A 19 -5.77 0.74 -11.79
N HIS A 20 -5.45 1.53 -12.82
CA HIS A 20 -6.46 2.07 -13.74
C HIS A 20 -7.11 0.96 -14.57
N GLU A 21 -6.31 0.05 -15.13
CA GLU A 21 -6.81 -1.14 -15.84
C GLU A 21 -7.67 -2.02 -14.95
N PHE A 22 -7.26 -2.21 -13.69
CA PHE A 22 -8.05 -2.94 -12.71
C PHE A 22 -9.42 -2.27 -12.46
N ARG A 23 -9.44 -0.96 -12.20
CA ARG A 23 -10.69 -0.21 -11.98
C ARG A 23 -11.60 -0.24 -13.20
N ALA A 24 -11.06 -0.09 -14.40
CA ALA A 24 -11.81 -0.23 -15.64
C ALA A 24 -12.44 -1.64 -15.75
N SER A 25 -11.66 -2.68 -15.44
CA SER A 25 -12.12 -4.08 -15.46
C SER A 25 -13.25 -4.36 -14.47
N LEU A 26 -13.30 -3.68 -13.32
CA LEU A 26 -14.41 -3.76 -12.37
C LEU A 26 -15.69 -3.14 -12.94
N THR A 27 -15.58 -1.92 -13.50
CA THR A 27 -16.71 -1.19 -14.06
C THR A 27 -17.30 -1.89 -15.29
N GLU A 28 -16.45 -2.44 -16.18
CA GLU A 28 -16.90 -3.21 -17.35
C GLU A 28 -17.74 -4.43 -17.00
N ARG A 29 -17.53 -5.00 -15.80
CA ARG A 29 -18.24 -6.19 -15.30
C ARG A 29 -19.32 -5.85 -14.26
N ALA A 30 -19.57 -4.56 -14.02
CA ALA A 30 -20.48 -4.06 -12.98
C ALA A 30 -20.19 -4.65 -11.58
N LEU A 31 -18.92 -4.94 -11.30
CA LEU A 31 -18.46 -5.42 -9.99
C LEU A 31 -18.32 -4.27 -8.99
N ASP A 32 -18.03 -3.06 -9.47
CA ASP A 32 -17.97 -1.85 -8.65
C ASP A 32 -19.30 -1.49 -7.96
N LEU A 33 -20.44 -1.91 -8.54
CA LEU A 33 -21.77 -1.76 -7.93
C LEU A 33 -22.07 -2.82 -6.86
N GLN A 34 -21.28 -3.89 -6.79
CA GLN A 34 -21.49 -5.03 -5.90
C GLN A 34 -20.46 -5.07 -4.75
N LEU A 35 -19.32 -4.41 -4.93
CA LEU A 35 -18.26 -4.29 -3.93
C LEU A 35 -18.55 -3.10 -3.01
N GLY A 36 -18.48 -3.35 -1.71
CA GLY A 36 -18.55 -2.28 -0.71
C GLY A 36 -17.27 -1.44 -0.64
N ALA A 37 -17.31 -0.32 0.09
CA ALA A 37 -16.12 0.49 0.33
C ALA A 37 -14.99 -0.30 1.01
N ALA A 38 -15.33 -1.19 1.94
CA ALA A 38 -14.38 -2.07 2.62
C ALA A 38 -13.69 -3.04 1.65
N ASP A 39 -14.45 -3.64 0.73
CA ASP A 39 -13.89 -4.55 -0.28
C ASP A 39 -12.92 -3.82 -1.22
N LEU A 40 -13.29 -2.61 -1.64
CA LEU A 40 -12.45 -1.78 -2.51
C LEU A 40 -11.17 -1.32 -1.81
N ASP A 41 -11.24 -0.98 -0.52
CA ASP A 41 -10.06 -0.62 0.25
C ASP A 41 -9.13 -1.82 0.46
N ASP A 42 -9.68 -2.99 0.76
CA ASP A 42 -8.90 -4.22 0.88
C ASP A 42 -8.22 -4.61 -0.44
N LEU A 43 -8.93 -4.52 -1.58
CA LEU A 43 -8.34 -4.72 -2.92
C LEU A 43 -7.24 -3.70 -3.23
N ARG A 44 -7.41 -2.44 -2.78
CA ARG A 44 -6.37 -1.40 -2.89
C ARG A 44 -5.15 -1.75 -2.04
N MET A 45 -5.34 -2.24 -0.82
CA MET A 45 -4.24 -2.66 0.05
C MET A 45 -3.48 -3.86 -0.52
N GLN A 46 -4.18 -4.83 -1.12
CA GLN A 46 -3.57 -5.93 -1.87
C GLN A 46 -2.76 -5.43 -3.07
N TRP A 47 -3.27 -4.46 -3.82
CA TRP A 47 -2.53 -3.81 -4.91
C TRP A 47 -1.24 -3.17 -4.41
N LEU A 48 -1.31 -2.34 -3.36
CA LEU A 48 -0.14 -1.65 -2.81
C LEU A 48 0.89 -2.64 -2.28
N THR A 49 0.46 -3.73 -1.66
CA THR A 49 1.33 -4.81 -1.20
C THR A 49 2.07 -5.47 -2.36
N ARG A 50 1.37 -5.74 -3.47
CA ARG A 50 1.98 -6.26 -4.70
C ARG A 50 2.97 -5.26 -5.30
N GLN A 51 2.63 -3.97 -5.35
CA GLN A 51 3.57 -2.96 -5.86
C GLN A 51 4.82 -2.89 -4.98
N ALA A 52 4.65 -2.92 -3.66
CA ALA A 52 5.74 -2.87 -2.71
C ALA A 52 6.69 -4.07 -2.82
N SER A 53 6.18 -5.26 -3.12
CA SER A 53 7.02 -6.45 -3.34
C SER A 53 7.86 -6.39 -4.61
N HIS A 54 7.46 -5.58 -5.59
CA HIS A 54 8.24 -5.34 -6.82
C HIS A 54 9.35 -4.29 -6.66
N LEU A 55 9.40 -3.55 -5.55
CA LEU A 55 10.45 -2.56 -5.33
C LEU A 55 11.82 -3.23 -5.22
N THR A 56 12.86 -2.61 -5.77
CA THR A 56 14.24 -2.94 -5.41
C THR A 56 14.56 -2.41 -4.00
N ASP A 57 15.63 -2.90 -3.37
CA ASP A 57 16.06 -2.39 -2.07
C ASP A 57 16.29 -0.87 -2.11
N ASN A 58 16.92 -0.36 -3.16
CA ASN A 58 17.16 1.07 -3.33
C ASN A 58 15.87 1.89 -3.45
N GLU A 59 14.85 1.37 -4.14
CA GLU A 59 13.55 2.04 -4.25
C GLU A 59 12.83 2.02 -2.90
N LEU A 60 12.84 0.88 -2.20
CA LEU A 60 12.25 0.78 -0.86
C LEU A 60 12.91 1.74 0.13
N VAL A 61 14.25 1.90 0.09
CA VAL A 61 14.96 2.88 0.92
C VAL A 61 14.52 4.31 0.58
N ARG A 62 14.37 4.65 -0.71
CA ARG A 62 13.91 5.99 -1.13
C ARG A 62 12.50 6.30 -0.61
N GLU A 63 11.59 5.35 -0.74
CA GLU A 63 10.21 5.46 -0.23
C GLU A 63 10.21 5.64 1.30
N LEU A 64 10.88 4.74 2.04
CA LEU A 64 10.98 4.84 3.49
C LEU A 64 11.60 6.16 3.95
N LYS A 65 12.59 6.66 3.20
CA LYS A 65 13.24 7.94 3.51
C LYS A 65 12.27 9.11 3.34
N PHE A 66 11.52 9.16 2.23
CA PHE A 66 10.50 10.19 2.00
C PHE A 66 9.52 10.27 3.20
N TRP A 67 9.02 9.12 3.65
CA TRP A 67 8.11 9.07 4.80
C TRP A 67 8.80 9.43 6.12
N SER A 68 10.07 9.02 6.31
CA SER A 68 10.83 9.37 7.50
C SER A 68 11.14 10.87 7.60
N ASP A 69 11.25 11.55 6.45
CA ASP A 69 11.46 12.98 6.35
C ASP A 69 10.16 13.77 6.59
N GLY A 70 9.04 13.09 6.85
CA GLY A 70 7.74 13.67 7.13
C GLY A 70 6.91 13.99 5.88
N GLY A 71 7.22 13.33 4.76
CA GLY A 71 6.44 13.45 3.54
C GLY A 71 4.98 13.02 3.74
N SER A 72 4.11 13.59 2.92
CA SER A 72 2.67 13.33 2.92
C SER A 72 2.17 12.95 1.53
N TYR A 73 0.97 12.38 1.44
CA TYR A 73 0.43 11.89 0.15
C TYR A 73 0.32 13.00 -0.90
N ASP A 74 -0.04 14.22 -0.52
CA ASP A 74 -0.10 15.39 -1.41
C ASP A 74 1.28 15.81 -1.95
N GLN A 75 2.35 15.48 -1.24
CA GLN A 75 3.73 15.76 -1.65
C GLN A 75 4.36 14.61 -2.46
N HIS A 76 3.80 13.40 -2.38
CA HIS A 76 4.32 12.24 -3.09
C HIS A 76 3.97 12.32 -4.58
N LEU A 77 4.89 11.89 -5.46
CA LEU A 77 4.66 11.93 -6.92
C LEU A 77 3.45 11.10 -7.35
N ASP A 78 3.21 9.98 -6.66
CA ASP A 78 2.05 9.11 -6.90
C ASP A 78 0.78 9.55 -6.15
N GLY A 79 0.83 10.64 -5.38
CA GLY A 79 -0.33 11.14 -4.65
C GLY A 79 -0.88 10.11 -3.65
N TYR A 80 -2.20 10.01 -3.58
CA TYR A 80 -2.93 8.98 -2.80
C TYR A 80 -2.71 7.53 -3.27
N LYS A 81 -1.94 7.32 -4.35
CA LYS A 81 -1.56 5.98 -4.82
C LYS A 81 -0.19 5.55 -4.29
N ALA A 82 0.50 6.42 -3.55
CA ALA A 82 1.75 6.08 -2.90
C ALA A 82 1.58 4.87 -1.98
N ILE A 83 2.63 4.04 -1.88
CA ILE A 83 2.64 2.92 -0.96
C ILE A 83 2.73 3.49 0.46
N ASN A 84 1.76 3.11 1.29
CA ASN A 84 1.70 3.61 2.65
C ASN A 84 2.91 3.10 3.48
N PRO A 85 3.33 3.84 4.51
CA PRO A 85 4.44 3.48 5.39
C PRO A 85 4.34 2.07 6.00
N GLY A 86 3.14 1.64 6.39
CA GLY A 86 2.92 0.33 6.99
C GLY A 86 3.33 -0.80 6.04
N THR A 87 2.85 -0.74 4.80
CA THR A 87 3.19 -1.72 3.76
C THR A 87 4.69 -1.70 3.42
N LEU A 88 5.35 -0.53 3.41
CA LEU A 88 6.80 -0.45 3.20
C LEU A 88 7.59 -1.10 4.34
N LEU A 89 7.13 -0.94 5.59
CA LEU A 89 7.74 -1.60 6.75
C LEU A 89 7.56 -3.11 6.70
N ASP A 90 6.38 -3.59 6.29
CA ASP A 90 6.15 -5.03 6.10
C ASP A 90 7.11 -5.61 5.04
N GLN A 91 7.35 -4.86 3.95
CA GLN A 91 8.34 -5.27 2.93
C GLN A 91 9.78 -5.25 3.45
N ALA A 92 10.14 -4.29 4.29
CA ALA A 92 11.45 -4.26 4.93
C ALA A 92 11.65 -5.47 5.87
N GLU A 93 10.64 -5.81 6.68
CA GLU A 93 10.62 -7.00 7.53
C GLU A 93 10.79 -8.29 6.70
N GLN A 94 10.06 -8.41 5.58
CA GLN A 94 10.14 -9.57 4.67
C GLN A 94 11.55 -9.74 4.05
N ARG A 95 12.28 -8.64 3.83
CA ARG A 95 13.68 -8.66 3.35
C ARG A 95 14.70 -8.92 4.45
N GLY A 96 14.25 -9.12 5.69
CA GLY A 96 15.11 -9.37 6.84
C GLY A 96 15.76 -8.10 7.41
N TRP A 97 15.26 -6.91 7.07
CA TRP A 97 15.75 -5.67 7.66
C TRP A 97 15.29 -5.57 9.11
N PHE A 98 16.07 -4.90 9.95
CA PHE A 98 15.63 -4.62 11.31
C PHE A 98 14.51 -3.59 11.27
N VAL A 99 13.33 -3.98 11.76
CA VAL A 99 12.18 -3.09 11.93
C VAL A 99 11.68 -3.22 13.37
N ARG A 100 11.45 -2.08 14.00
CA ARG A 100 10.85 -1.99 15.34
C ARG A 100 9.70 -1.01 15.33
N ARG A 101 8.49 -1.54 15.50
CA ARG A 101 7.26 -0.76 15.66
C ARG A 101 7.15 -0.23 17.10
N LEU A 102 6.69 1.00 17.23
CA LEU A 102 6.58 1.77 18.46
C LEU A 102 5.19 2.45 18.49
N ALA A 103 4.74 2.88 19.67
CA ALA A 103 3.45 3.59 19.78
C ALA A 103 3.39 4.89 18.95
N SER A 104 4.53 5.52 18.68
CA SER A 104 4.63 6.77 17.91
C SER A 104 5.04 6.59 16.45
N GLY A 105 5.27 5.34 15.99
CA GLY A 105 5.78 5.09 14.65
C GLY A 105 6.61 3.81 14.53
N ALA A 106 7.66 3.82 13.71
CA ALA A 106 8.61 2.71 13.64
C ALA A 106 10.03 3.17 13.30
N VAL A 107 11.01 2.37 13.72
CA VAL A 107 12.40 2.49 13.32
C VAL A 107 12.72 1.35 12.35
N VAL A 108 13.35 1.67 11.22
CA VAL A 108 13.86 0.69 10.25
C VAL A 108 15.34 0.93 9.96
N ASN A 109 16.13 -0.14 9.93
CA ASN A 109 17.52 -0.08 9.50
C ASN A 109 17.63 -0.63 8.08
N ALA A 110 17.71 0.29 7.11
CA ALA A 110 18.04 -0.04 5.73
C ALA A 110 19.49 -0.59 5.61
N PRO A 111 19.76 -1.46 4.62
CA PRO A 111 21.05 -2.15 4.46
C PRO A 111 22.24 -1.21 4.17
N ASP A 112 21.97 0.02 3.73
CA ASP A 112 22.96 0.97 3.23
C ASP A 112 23.14 2.22 4.12
N GLY A 113 22.43 2.31 5.25
CA GLY A 113 22.22 3.63 5.85
C GLY A 113 21.99 3.71 7.34
N LYS A 114 21.73 4.95 7.78
CA LYS A 114 21.35 5.28 9.15
C LYS A 114 19.92 4.78 9.41
N PRO A 115 19.59 4.43 10.67
CA PRO A 115 18.21 4.12 11.05
C PRO A 115 17.25 5.24 10.62
N LEU A 116 16.16 4.86 9.96
CA LEU A 116 15.08 5.76 9.57
C LEU A 116 13.96 5.66 10.60
N MET A 117 13.43 6.80 11.04
CA MET A 117 12.30 6.88 11.96
C MET A 117 11.07 7.37 11.21
N LEU A 118 10.09 6.48 11.04
CA LEU A 118 8.79 6.83 10.48
C LEU A 118 7.86 7.20 11.64
N LYS A 119 7.13 8.30 11.51
CA LYS A 119 6.22 8.81 12.55
C LYS A 119 4.76 8.56 12.15
N GLY A 120 3.91 8.32 13.14
CA GLY A 120 2.46 8.37 12.96
C GLY A 120 1.91 7.38 11.93
N LEU A 121 2.29 6.10 12.02
CA LEU A 121 1.85 5.06 11.09
C LEU A 121 0.31 4.95 10.97
N ASP A 122 -0.40 5.27 12.05
CA ASP A 122 -1.87 5.26 12.10
C ASP A 122 -2.53 6.49 11.47
N VAL A 123 -1.79 7.60 11.31
CA VAL A 123 -2.27 8.85 10.68
C VAL A 123 -2.13 8.79 9.15
N ILE A 124 -1.29 7.88 8.66
CA ILE A 124 -0.98 7.74 7.23
C ILE A 124 -1.79 6.61 6.58
N ASN A 125 -2.62 5.89 7.34
CA ASN A 125 -3.82 5.28 6.78
C ASN A 125 -4.91 6.35 6.76
N PRO A 126 -5.39 6.84 5.60
CA PRO A 126 -6.64 7.56 5.62
C PRO A 126 -7.67 6.57 6.18
N ALA A 127 -8.17 6.83 7.38
CA ALA A 127 -9.44 6.25 7.76
C ALA A 127 -10.40 6.60 6.60
N PRO A 128 -11.23 5.65 6.13
CA PRO A 128 -12.35 6.05 5.31
C PRO A 128 -13.12 7.06 6.15
N ASP A 129 -13.27 8.29 5.66
CA ASP A 129 -14.13 9.28 6.31
C ASP A 129 -15.49 8.60 6.50
N GLY A 130 -15.77 8.24 7.76
CA GLY A 130 -17.07 7.76 8.20
C GLY A 130 -18.04 8.93 8.21
N PRO A 131 -19.35 8.64 8.06
CA PRO A 131 -20.38 9.53 7.51
C PRO A 131 -20.48 10.92 8.15
#